data_AF-A0A926FHZ4-F1
#
_entry.id   AF-A0A926FHZ4-F1
#
_cell.length_a   1.000
_cell.length_b   1.000
_cell.length_c   1.000
_cell.angle_alpha   90.00
_cell.angle_beta   90.00
_cell.angle_gamma   90.00
#
_symmetry.space_group_name_H-M   'P 1'
#
loop_
_entity.id
_entity.type
_entity.pdbx_description
1 polymer ?
#
loop_
_entity_poly.entity_id
_entity_poly.type
_entity_poly.pdbx_seq_one_letter_code
_entity_poly.pdbx_strand_id
1 'polypeptide(L)'
;MIDRLLARVFGTQHERDIKKLLPRVAAINALEPRMQSLSDEELRAKTEEYRGRLREALEGVPEDELAAARARALDGLLEKAFAVVREASVRALGMRPFDVQLIGGMVLHQGKIAEMKTGEGKTLVATMPVYLNALAGRG
;
A
#
# COMPACT_ATOMS: atom_id res chain seq x y z
N MET A 1 -19.94 3.84 30.56
CA MET A 1 -19.00 3.32 31.58
C MET A 1 -18.48 1.93 31.20
N ILE A 2 -19.34 1.06 30.66
CA ILE A 2 -19.00 -0.27 30.09
C ILE A 2 -18.04 -0.14 28.89
N ASP A 3 -18.22 0.83 28.00
CA ASP A 3 -17.38 1.00 26.80
C ASP A 3 -15.90 1.31 27.11
N ARG A 4 -15.62 2.07 28.19
CA ARG A 4 -14.24 2.34 28.63
C ARG A 4 -13.58 1.09 29.21
N LEU A 5 -14.36 0.20 29.84
CA LEU A 5 -13.87 -1.06 30.39
C LEU A 5 -13.59 -2.06 29.26
N LEU A 6 -14.50 -2.17 28.29
CA LEU A 6 -14.34 -2.99 27.08
C LEU A 6 -13.17 -2.49 26.21
N ALA A 7 -13.01 -1.18 26.02
CA ALA A 7 -11.87 -0.62 25.29
C ALA A 7 -10.52 -0.86 25.98
N ARG A 8 -10.49 -0.93 27.33
CA ARG A 8 -9.26 -1.28 28.08
C ARG A 8 -8.83 -2.73 27.88
N VAL A 9 -9.78 -3.63 27.62
CA VAL A 9 -9.52 -5.07 27.44
C VAL A 9 -9.32 -5.43 25.96
N PHE A 10 -10.08 -4.80 25.05
CA PHE A 10 -10.10 -5.12 23.61
C PHE A 10 -9.44 -4.04 22.71
N GLY A 11 -8.87 -3.00 23.31
CA GLY A 11 -8.33 -1.84 22.60
C GLY A 11 -9.41 -0.93 22.01
N THR A 12 -8.97 0.21 21.47
CA THR A 12 -9.85 1.10 20.69
C THR A 12 -10.10 0.54 19.28
N GLN A 13 -11.12 1.04 18.58
CA GLN A 13 -11.36 0.66 17.19
C GLN A 13 -10.15 0.97 16.30
N HIS A 14 -9.51 2.12 16.49
CA HIS A 14 -8.31 2.53 15.76
C HIS A 14 -7.14 1.58 15.99
N GLU A 15 -6.89 1.18 17.25
CA GLU A 15 -5.83 0.22 17.57
C GLU A 15 -6.07 -1.14 16.89
N ARG A 16 -7.32 -1.60 16.85
CA ARG A 16 -7.68 -2.84 16.16
C ARG A 16 -7.48 -2.72 14.65
N ASP A 17 -7.87 -1.60 14.06
CA ASP A 17 -7.72 -1.39 12.61
C ASP A 17 -6.24 -1.27 12.21
N ILE A 18 -5.41 -0.62 13.03
CA ILE A 18 -3.95 -0.63 12.85
C ILE A 18 -3.38 -2.05 12.98
N LYS A 19 -3.79 -2.82 14.01
CA LYS A 19 -3.32 -4.20 14.22
C LYS A 19 -3.59 -5.10 13.01
N LYS A 20 -4.72 -4.92 12.32
CA LYS A 20 -5.04 -5.67 11.09
C LYS A 20 -4.08 -5.37 9.93
N LEU A 21 -3.39 -4.24 9.94
CA LEU A 21 -2.45 -3.83 8.89
C LEU A 21 -1.02 -4.31 9.16
N LEU A 22 -0.67 -4.64 10.40
CA LEU A 22 0.68 -5.09 10.77
C LEU A 22 1.17 -6.32 9.98
N PRO A 23 0.33 -7.34 9.70
CA PRO A 23 0.75 -8.45 8.84
C PRO A 23 1.13 -8.00 7.42
N ARG A 24 0.43 -7.01 6.86
CA ARG A 24 0.76 -6.46 5.54
C ARG A 24 2.04 -5.66 5.57
N VAL A 25 2.30 -4.91 6.64
CA VAL A 25 3.60 -4.24 6.87
C VAL A 25 4.73 -5.27 6.86
N ALA A 26 4.58 -6.38 7.60
CA ALA A 26 5.58 -7.44 7.63
C ALA A 26 5.80 -8.06 6.23
N ALA A 27 4.72 -8.29 5.47
CA ALA A 27 4.80 -8.78 4.10
C ALA A 27 5.53 -7.81 3.15
N ILE A 28 5.31 -6.49 3.27
CA ILE A 28 6.05 -5.47 2.52
C ILE A 28 7.54 -5.49 2.92
N ASN A 29 7.85 -5.53 4.22
CA ASN A 29 9.22 -5.60 4.73
C ASN A 29 9.95 -6.86 4.21
N ALA A 30 9.27 -8.00 4.17
CA ALA A 30 9.85 -9.25 3.68
C ALA A 30 10.24 -9.22 2.19
N LEU A 31 9.65 -8.32 1.40
CA LEU A 31 10.00 -8.15 -0.01
C LEU A 31 11.24 -7.26 -0.23
N GLU A 32 11.70 -6.53 0.79
CA GLU A 32 12.79 -5.56 0.68
C GLU A 32 14.11 -6.16 0.14
N PRO A 33 14.62 -7.31 0.63
CA PRO A 33 15.86 -7.87 0.10
C PRO A 33 15.79 -8.17 -1.40
N ARG A 34 14.61 -8.60 -1.88
CA ARG A 34 14.36 -8.85 -3.30
C ARG A 34 14.32 -7.55 -4.11
N MET A 35 13.77 -6.47 -3.56
CA MET A 35 13.74 -5.18 -4.28
C MET A 35 15.14 -4.56 -4.34
N GLN A 36 15.91 -4.66 -3.27
CA GLN A 36 17.31 -4.21 -3.21
C GLN A 36 18.21 -4.94 -4.20
N SER A 37 17.96 -6.23 -4.46
CA SER A 37 18.75 -7.00 -5.42
C SER A 37 18.50 -6.65 -6.88
N LEU A 38 17.46 -5.86 -7.19
CA LEU A 38 17.15 -5.46 -8.57
C LEU A 38 18.02 -4.30 -9.03
N SER A 39 18.42 -4.30 -10.29
CA SER A 39 18.89 -3.09 -10.98
C SER A 39 17.78 -2.03 -11.10
N ASP A 40 18.14 -0.80 -11.45
CA ASP A 40 17.18 0.28 -11.67
C ASP A 40 16.23 -0.06 -12.83
N GLU A 41 16.74 -0.70 -13.87
CA GLU A 41 15.97 -1.17 -15.02
C GLU A 41 14.95 -2.23 -14.61
N GLU A 42 15.38 -3.23 -13.81
CA GLU A 42 14.50 -4.28 -13.32
C GLU A 42 13.44 -3.75 -12.35
N LEU A 43 13.80 -2.79 -11.48
CA LEU A 43 12.86 -2.15 -10.56
C LEU A 43 11.82 -1.34 -11.34
N ARG A 44 12.24 -0.59 -12.37
CA ARG A 44 11.32 0.12 -13.28
C ARG A 44 10.39 -0.84 -14.02
N ALA A 45 10.93 -1.97 -14.50
CA ALA A 45 10.17 -3.00 -15.22
C ALA A 45 9.03 -3.63 -14.38
N LYS A 46 9.09 -3.56 -13.04
CA LYS A 46 7.98 -3.96 -12.18
C LYS A 46 6.68 -3.21 -12.45
N THR A 47 6.78 -1.97 -12.94
CA THR A 47 5.59 -1.18 -13.31
C THR A 47 4.81 -1.89 -14.44
N GLU A 48 5.50 -2.31 -15.50
CA GLU A 48 4.87 -3.02 -16.61
C GLU A 48 4.41 -4.43 -16.22
N GLU A 49 5.18 -5.15 -15.39
CA GLU A 49 4.76 -6.42 -14.82
C GLU A 49 3.41 -6.29 -14.08
N TYR A 50 3.27 -5.27 -13.24
CA TYR A 50 2.07 -5.08 -12.42
C TYR A 50 0.88 -4.55 -13.24
N ARG A 51 1.13 -3.68 -14.22
CA ARG A 51 0.10 -3.30 -15.22
C ARG A 51 -0.39 -4.51 -16.00
N GLY A 52 0.50 -5.40 -16.41
CA GLY A 52 0.16 -6.67 -17.07
C GLY A 52 -0.77 -7.53 -16.20
N ARG A 53 -0.36 -7.80 -14.96
CA ARG A 53 -1.19 -8.56 -13.99
C ARG A 53 -2.56 -7.94 -13.75
N LEU A 54 -2.63 -6.61 -13.68
CA LEU A 54 -3.89 -5.91 -13.49
C LEU A 54 -4.79 -6.04 -14.72
N ARG A 55 -4.24 -5.96 -15.94
CA ARG A 55 -5.01 -6.19 -17.16
C ARG A 55 -5.56 -7.62 -17.21
N GLU A 56 -4.71 -8.61 -16.96
CA GLU A 56 -5.11 -10.02 -16.90
C GLU A 56 -6.21 -10.26 -15.87
N ALA A 57 -6.09 -9.67 -14.67
CA ALA A 57 -7.08 -9.81 -13.61
C ALA A 57 -8.43 -9.12 -13.91
N LEU A 58 -8.48 -8.22 -14.90
CA LEU A 58 -9.69 -7.48 -15.28
C LEU A 58 -10.24 -7.92 -16.63
N GLU A 59 -9.56 -8.83 -17.32
CA GLU A 59 -10.01 -9.36 -18.61
C GLU A 59 -11.33 -10.11 -18.46
N GLY A 60 -12.29 -9.79 -19.31
CA GLY A 60 -13.61 -10.42 -19.31
C GLY A 60 -14.51 -10.10 -18.11
N VAL A 61 -14.09 -9.19 -17.21
CA VAL A 61 -14.93 -8.77 -16.07
C VAL A 61 -16.12 -7.94 -16.60
N PRO A 62 -17.37 -8.28 -16.23
CA PRO A 62 -18.55 -7.49 -16.56
C PRO A 62 -18.44 -6.03 -16.10
N GLU A 63 -19.02 -5.10 -16.88
CA GLU A 63 -18.90 -3.66 -16.62
C GLU A 63 -19.43 -3.26 -15.24
N ASP A 64 -20.53 -3.87 -14.80
CA ASP A 64 -21.16 -3.66 -13.50
C ASP A 64 -20.31 -4.17 -12.32
N GLU A 65 -19.41 -5.13 -12.55
CA GLU A 65 -18.48 -5.65 -11.54
C GLU A 65 -17.07 -5.03 -11.61
N LEU A 66 -16.74 -4.34 -12.69
CA LEU A 66 -15.38 -3.89 -13.01
C LEU A 66 -14.75 -3.02 -11.92
N ALA A 67 -15.55 -2.18 -11.26
CA ALA A 67 -15.07 -1.34 -10.17
C ALA A 67 -14.60 -2.18 -8.97
N ALA A 68 -15.40 -3.16 -8.56
CA ALA A 68 -15.09 -4.04 -7.43
C ALA A 68 -13.94 -4.99 -7.76
N ALA A 69 -13.91 -5.55 -8.98
CA ALA A 69 -12.81 -6.38 -9.44
C ALA A 69 -11.48 -5.60 -9.46
N ARG A 70 -11.49 -4.36 -9.96
CA ARG A 70 -10.30 -3.48 -9.94
C ARG A 70 -9.81 -3.21 -8.53
N ALA A 71 -10.71 -2.88 -7.60
CA ALA A 71 -10.33 -2.66 -6.21
C ALA A 71 -9.66 -3.91 -5.61
N ARG A 72 -10.23 -5.10 -5.83
CA ARG A 72 -9.63 -6.38 -5.38
C ARG A 72 -8.28 -6.66 -6.03
N ALA A 73 -8.16 -6.44 -7.34
CA ALA A 73 -6.93 -6.68 -8.08
C ALA A 73 -5.80 -5.73 -7.65
N LEU A 74 -6.11 -4.45 -7.43
CA LEU A 74 -5.18 -3.48 -6.87
C LEU A 74 -4.78 -3.85 -5.44
N ASP A 75 -5.72 -4.20 -4.57
CA ASP A 75 -5.42 -4.60 -3.20
C ASP A 75 -4.51 -5.85 -3.16
N GLY A 76 -4.69 -6.79 -4.10
CA GLY A 76 -3.81 -7.97 -4.26
C GLY A 76 -2.40 -7.66 -4.77
N LEU A 77 -2.15 -6.46 -5.31
CA LEU A 77 -0.84 -5.98 -5.73
C LEU A 77 -0.17 -5.07 -4.69
N LEU A 78 -0.88 -4.70 -3.63
CA LEU A 78 -0.47 -3.64 -2.71
C LEU A 78 0.92 -3.87 -2.12
N GLU A 79 1.21 -5.05 -1.57
CA GLU A 79 2.47 -5.31 -0.90
C GLU A 79 3.65 -5.19 -1.86
N LYS A 80 3.48 -5.72 -3.08
CA LYS A 80 4.48 -5.70 -4.14
C LYS A 80 4.71 -4.28 -4.67
N ALA A 81 3.63 -3.52 -4.83
CA ALA A 81 3.70 -2.13 -5.28
C ALA A 81 4.37 -1.23 -4.23
N PHE A 82 4.00 -1.37 -2.96
CA PHE A 82 4.57 -0.59 -1.86
C PHE A 82 6.05 -0.91 -1.65
N ALA A 83 6.46 -2.17 -1.78
CA ALA A 83 7.86 -2.56 -1.73
C ALA A 83 8.69 -1.91 -2.86
N VAL A 84 8.16 -1.85 -4.09
CA VAL A 84 8.81 -1.17 -5.22
C VAL A 84 8.96 0.33 -4.95
N VAL A 85 7.90 0.99 -4.49
CA VAL A 85 7.94 2.44 -4.18
C VAL A 85 8.91 2.74 -3.04
N ARG A 86 8.95 1.88 -2.01
CA ARG A 86 9.90 2.04 -0.91
C ARG A 86 11.34 1.99 -1.40
N GLU A 87 11.68 1.00 -2.21
CA GLU A 87 13.03 0.89 -2.78
C GLU A 87 13.34 2.07 -3.72
N ALA A 88 12.39 2.46 -4.57
CA ALA A 88 12.55 3.63 -5.44
C ALA A 88 12.78 4.92 -4.65
N SER A 89 12.10 5.11 -3.51
CA SER A 89 12.31 6.23 -2.61
C SER A 89 13.71 6.21 -1.98
N VAL A 90 14.21 5.04 -1.60
CA VAL A 90 15.59 4.91 -1.09
C VAL A 90 16.59 5.34 -2.14
N ARG A 91 16.44 4.87 -3.39
CA ARG A 91 17.38 5.19 -4.48
C ARG A 91 17.31 6.65 -4.91
N ALA A 92 16.10 7.19 -5.04
CA ALA A 92 15.91 8.55 -5.58
C ALA A 92 16.10 9.65 -4.53
N LEU A 93 15.72 9.39 -3.28
CA LEU A 93 15.63 10.40 -2.22
C LEU A 93 16.51 10.10 -1.00
N GLY A 94 17.11 8.90 -0.92
CA GLY A 94 17.81 8.45 0.29
C GLY A 94 16.88 8.21 1.48
N MET A 95 15.56 8.15 1.25
CA MET A 95 14.55 8.02 2.30
C MET A 95 13.92 6.64 2.22
N ARG A 96 14.03 5.84 3.29
CA ARG A 96 13.31 4.58 3.44
C ARG A 96 11.99 4.82 4.17
N PRO A 97 10.82 4.73 3.50
CA PRO A 97 9.53 4.84 4.18
C PRO A 97 9.43 3.96 5.43
N PHE A 98 9.03 4.55 6.56
CA PHE A 98 8.81 3.85 7.83
C PHE A 98 7.51 3.03 7.81
N ASP A 99 7.38 2.11 8.76
CA ASP A 99 6.21 1.23 8.85
C ASP A 99 4.91 2.00 9.10
N VAL A 100 4.96 3.08 9.89
CA VAL A 100 3.82 4.00 10.08
C VAL A 100 3.41 4.69 8.77
N GLN A 101 4.36 4.93 7.87
CA GLN A 101 4.09 5.52 6.56
C GLN A 101 3.45 4.49 5.61
N LEU A 102 3.87 3.22 5.67
CA LEU A 102 3.16 2.14 4.97
C LEU A 102 1.71 2.04 5.42
N ILE A 103 1.48 2.10 6.74
CA ILE A 103 0.14 2.09 7.33
C ILE A 103 -0.68 3.27 6.80
N GLY A 104 -0.12 4.48 6.83
CA GLY A 104 -0.77 5.66 6.24
C GLY A 104 -1.14 5.46 4.78
N GLY A 105 -0.23 4.91 3.97
CA GLY A 105 -0.48 4.60 2.56
C GLY A 105 -1.60 3.58 2.35
N MET A 106 -1.65 2.52 3.17
CA MET A 106 -2.72 1.52 3.13
C MET A 106 -4.07 2.11 3.52
N VAL A 107 -4.11 2.98 4.53
CA VAL A 107 -5.34 3.67 4.95
C VAL A 107 -5.85 4.59 3.84
N LEU A 108 -4.97 5.33 3.16
CA LEU A 108 -5.34 6.14 2.00
C LEU A 108 -5.87 5.28 0.83
N HIS A 109 -5.22 4.15 0.54
CA HIS A 109 -5.70 3.22 -0.50
C HIS A 109 -7.09 2.66 -0.19
N GLN A 110 -7.42 2.44 1.09
CA GLN A 110 -8.76 2.03 1.53
C GLN A 110 -9.83 3.13 1.41
N GLY A 111 -9.49 4.31 0.88
CA GLY A 111 -10.41 5.45 0.77
C GLY A 111 -10.71 6.12 2.11
N LYS A 112 -9.84 5.95 3.11
CA LYS A 112 -9.99 6.53 4.45
C LYS A 112 -9.00 7.68 4.66
N ILE A 113 -9.24 8.48 5.69
CA ILE A 113 -8.33 9.55 6.11
C ILE A 113 -7.24 8.96 7.01
N ALA A 114 -5.98 9.13 6.61
CA ALA A 114 -4.83 8.81 7.44
C ALA A 114 -4.44 10.04 8.28
N GLU A 115 -4.81 10.05 9.57
CA GLU A 115 -4.37 11.09 10.50
C GLU A 115 -2.90 10.86 10.86
N MET A 116 -2.04 11.82 10.50
CA MET A 116 -0.60 11.77 10.72
C MET A 116 -0.13 13.14 11.23
N LYS A 117 0.78 13.15 12.21
CA LYS A 117 1.34 14.39 12.76
C LYS A 117 2.23 15.10 11.74
N THR A 118 2.47 16.39 11.95
CA THR A 118 3.45 17.14 11.14
C THR A 118 4.84 16.55 11.36
N GLY A 119 5.61 16.40 10.28
CA GLY A 119 6.92 15.75 10.31
C GLY A 119 6.91 14.24 10.03
N GLU A 120 5.75 13.57 10.00
CA GLU A 120 5.68 12.12 9.70
C GLU A 120 5.81 11.78 8.20
N GLY A 121 6.15 12.76 7.35
CA GLY A 121 6.43 12.54 5.93
C GLY A 121 5.19 12.25 5.06
N LYS A 122 4.07 12.94 5.29
CA LYS A 122 2.80 12.79 4.54
C LYS A 122 2.96 12.83 3.01
N THR A 123 3.86 13.68 2.50
CA THR A 123 4.15 13.76 1.06
C THR A 123 4.76 12.47 0.52
N LEU A 124 5.71 11.89 1.26
CA LEU A 124 6.31 10.61 0.89
C LEU A 124 5.29 9.47 1.01
N VAL A 125 4.44 9.49 2.03
CA VAL A 125 3.36 8.51 2.23
C VAL A 125 2.45 8.43 1.01
N ALA A 126 2.08 9.57 0.42
CA ALA A 126 1.18 9.63 -0.71
C ALA A 126 1.71 8.92 -1.97
N THR A 127 3.03 8.79 -2.13
CA THR A 127 3.64 8.16 -3.31
C THR A 127 3.21 6.70 -3.48
N MET A 128 3.01 5.96 -2.38
CA MET A 128 2.66 4.53 -2.41
C MET A 128 1.24 4.26 -2.92
N PRO A 129 0.17 4.83 -2.33
CA PRO A 129 -1.18 4.65 -2.86
C PRO A 129 -1.37 5.34 -4.22
N VAL A 130 -0.67 6.45 -4.50
CA VAL A 130 -0.71 7.06 -5.84
C VAL A 130 -0.15 6.10 -6.89
N TYR A 131 1.05 5.56 -6.67
CA TYR A 131 1.66 4.60 -7.59
C TYR A 131 0.76 3.37 -7.80
N LEU A 132 0.28 2.76 -6.71
CA LEU A 132 -0.57 1.57 -6.78
C LEU A 132 -1.83 1.82 -7.62
N ASN A 133 -2.58 2.89 -7.32
CA ASN A 133 -3.83 3.17 -8.03
C ASN A 133 -3.58 3.63 -9.47
N ALA A 134 -2.47 4.33 -9.75
CA ALA A 134 -2.08 4.74 -11.09
C ALA A 134 -1.77 3.56 -12.03
N LEU A 135 -1.50 2.36 -11.50
CA LEU A 135 -1.37 1.14 -12.33
C LEU A 135 -2.63 0.85 -13.16
N ALA A 136 -3.80 1.32 -12.71
CA ALA A 136 -5.04 1.19 -13.45
C ALA A 136 -5.15 2.14 -14.66
N GLY A 137 -4.27 3.13 -14.78
CA GLY A 137 -4.23 4.06 -15.92
C GLY A 137 -5.43 5.01 -16.02
N ARG A 138 -6.04 5.38 -14.88
CA ARG A 138 -7.28 6.20 -14.84
C ARG A 138 -7.10 7.61 -14.27
N GLY A 139 -5.88 8.03 -13.97
CA GLY A 139 -5.58 9.26 -13.23
C GLY A 139 -4.92 8.95 -11.91
#